data_AF-A0A9J7BJC3-F1
#
_entry.id   AF-A0A9J7BJC3-F1
#
_cell.length_a   1.000
_cell.length_b   1.000
_cell.length_c   1.000
_cell.angle_alpha   90.00
_cell.angle_beta   90.00
_cell.angle_gamma   90.00
#
_symmetry.space_group_name_H-M   'P 1'
#
loop_
_entity.id
_entity.type
_entity.pdbx_description
1 polymer ?
#
loop_
_entity_poly.entity_id
_entity_poly.type
_entity_poly.pdbx_seq_one_letter_code
_entity_poly.pdbx_strand_id
1 'polypeptide(L)' 'MELRLDFGPGYRVYFGRDGDSLVILLVGGTKRRQDAEIAVAKRLWQEYKERKGRRDGPD' A
#
# COMPACT_ATOMS: atom_id res chain seq x y z
N MET A 1 1.73 -5.44 -7.89
CA MET A 1 1.58 -4.55 -9.06
C MET A 1 1.61 -3.12 -8.58
N GLU A 2 2.23 -2.20 -9.32
CA GLU A 2 2.25 -0.77 -9.02
C GLU A 2 1.35 -0.08 -10.06
N LEU A 3 0.36 0.71 -9.63
CA LEU A 3 -0.46 1.52 -10.53
C LEU A 3 -0.06 2.97 -10.32
N ARG A 4 0.60 3.54 -11.32
CA ARG A 4 0.97 4.96 -11.33
C ARG A 4 -0.21 5.76 -11.86
N LEU A 5 -0.71 6.70 -11.07
CA LEU A 5 -1.72 7.67 -11.47
C LEU A 5 -1.04 9.04 -11.54
N ASP A 6 -0.71 9.50 -12.75
CA ASP A 6 -0.16 10.84 -12.97
C ASP A 6 -1.29 11.88 -12.87
N PHE A 7 -1.58 12.34 -11.66
CA PHE A 7 -2.49 13.47 -11.41
C PHE A 7 -1.80 14.46 -10.45
N GLY A 8 -1.58 15.71 -10.88
CA GLY A 8 -0.93 16.74 -10.05
C GLY A 8 0.54 16.42 -9.69
N PRO A 9 1.13 16.94 -8.59
CA PRO A 9 2.58 16.94 -8.30
C PRO A 9 3.28 15.55 -8.14
N GLY A 10 2.64 14.47 -8.59
CA GLY A 10 3.18 13.12 -8.66
C GLY A 10 2.81 12.32 -7.42
N TYR A 11 1.59 11.83 -7.33
CA TYR A 11 1.19 10.87 -6.29
C TYR A 11 1.46 9.44 -6.76
N ARG A 12 1.76 8.55 -5.81
CA ARG A 12 1.89 7.11 -6.07
C ARG A 12 0.89 6.34 -5.24
N VAL A 13 0.12 5.52 -5.93
CA VAL A 13 -0.87 4.66 -5.30
C VAL A 13 -0.36 3.24 -5.38
N TYR A 14 -0.10 2.65 -4.22
CA TYR A 14 0.15 1.22 -4.13
C TYR A 14 -1.16 0.55 -3.76
N PHE A 15 -1.43 -0.63 -4.30
CA PHE A 15 -2.64 -1.36 -3.95
C PHE A 15 -2.32 -2.84 -3.79
N GLY A 16 -3.05 -3.47 -2.88
CA GLY A 16 -3.03 -4.91 -2.63
C GLY A 16 -4.44 -5.44 -2.73
N ARG A 17 -4.58 -6.71 -3.12
CA ARG A 17 -5.86 -7.42 -3.05
C ARG A 17 -5.82 -8.39 -1.89
N ASP A 18 -6.88 -8.39 -1.10
CA ASP A 18 -7.05 -9.27 0.05
C ASP A 18 -8.44 -9.93 -0.04
N GLY A 19 -8.47 -11.14 -0.60
CA GLY A 19 -9.70 -11.80 -1.02
C GLY A 19 -10.44 -10.96 -2.06
N ASP A 20 -11.69 -10.60 -1.75
CA ASP A 20 -12.53 -9.73 -2.58
C ASP A 20 -12.37 -8.24 -2.26
N SER A 21 -11.58 -7.89 -1.25
CA SER A 21 -11.33 -6.50 -0.87
C SER A 21 -10.12 -5.93 -1.62
N LEU A 22 -10.31 -4.76 -2.24
CA LEU A 22 -9.23 -3.95 -2.78
C LEU A 22 -8.70 -3.00 -1.68
N VAL A 23 -7.42 -3.08 -1.38
CA VAL A 23 -6.75 -2.25 -0.37
C VAL A 23 -5.87 -1.23 -1.07
N ILE A 24 -6.12 0.05 -0.82
CA ILE A 24 -5.38 1.17 -1.40
C ILE A 24 -4.44 1.75 -0.35
N LEU A 25 -3.15 1.75 -0.65
CA LEU A 25 -2.08 2.38 0.11
C LEU A 25 -1.66 3.67 -0.61
N LEU A 26 -2.20 4.79 -0.14
CA LEU A 26 -1.85 6.11 -0.65
C LEU A 26 -0.51 6.56 -0.07
N VAL A 27 0.48 6.80 -0.93
CA VAL A 27 1.77 7.38 -0.53
C VAL A 27 2.02 8.63 -1.37
N GLY A 28 2.05 9.79 -0.73
CA GLY A 28 2.34 11.06 -1.39
C GLY A 28 3.84 11.36 -1.30
N GLY A 29 4.51 11.51 -2.43
CA GLY A 29 5.92 11.89 -2.44
C GLY A 29 6.46 12.23 -3.83
N THR A 30 7.40 13.16 -3.87
CA THR A 30 8.03 13.64 -5.10
C THR A 30 8.94 12.56 -5.71
N LYS A 31 9.04 12.53 -7.06
CA LYS A 31 9.78 11.54 -7.89
C LYS A 31 11.19 11.12 -7.40
N ARG A 32 11.84 11.87 -6.51
CA ARG A 32 13.21 11.64 -6.02
C ARG A 32 13.37 10.50 -5.00
N ARG A 33 12.31 9.85 -4.51
CA ARG A 33 12.41 8.82 -3.45
C ARG A 33 11.66 7.50 -3.75
N GLN A 34 11.56 7.15 -5.02
CA GLN A 34 10.84 5.96 -5.51
C GLN A 34 11.11 4.67 -4.73
N ASP A 35 12.38 4.32 -4.53
CA ASP A 35 12.73 3.02 -3.94
C ASP A 35 12.40 2.96 -2.44
N ALA A 36 12.58 4.08 -1.74
CA ALA A 36 12.21 4.19 -0.33
C ALA A 36 10.69 4.08 -0.15
N GLU A 37 9.91 4.67 -1.06
CA GLU A 37 8.44 4.60 -1.02
C GLU A 37 7.91 3.20 -1.29
N ILE A 38 8.53 2.44 -2.20
CA ILE A 38 8.19 1.04 -2.44
C ILE A 38 8.43 0.20 -1.17
N ALA A 39 9.54 0.44 -0.46
CA ALA A 39 9.84 -0.25 0.79
C ALA A 39 8.80 0.09 1.88
N VAL A 40 8.40 1.36 1.99
CA VAL A 40 7.35 1.80 2.93
C VAL A 40 6.01 1.14 2.59
N ALA A 41 5.61 1.13 1.31
CA ALA A 41 4.37 0.49 0.88
C ALA A 41 4.34 -1.02 1.20
N LYS A 42 5.46 -1.73 0.99
CA LYS A 42 5.59 -3.15 1.36
C LYS A 42 5.46 -3.37 2.87
N ARG A 43 6.08 -2.52 3.69
CA ARG A 43 5.98 -2.59 5.15
C ARG A 43 4.54 -2.37 5.63
N LEU A 44 3.89 -1.33 5.11
CA LEU A 44 2.49 -1.02 5.45
C LEU A 44 1.55 -2.17 5.05
N TRP A 45 1.83 -2.83 3.92
CA TRP A 45 1.09 -4.02 3.50
C TRP A 45 1.26 -5.21 4.46
N GLN A 46 2.48 -5.46 4.95
CA GLN A 46 2.71 -6.52 5.94
C GLN A 46 1.98 -6.23 7.25
N GLU A 47 2.08 -5.00 7.76
CA GLU A 47 1.39 -4.56 8.98
C GLU A 47 -0.13 -4.67 8.86
N TYR A 48 -0.69 -4.32 7.69
CA TYR A 48 -2.10 -4.52 7.39
C TYR A 48 -2.52 -6.00 7.54
N LYS A 49 -1.77 -6.92 6.92
CA LYS A 49 -2.06 -8.36 6.99
C LYS A 49 -1.94 -8.92 8.40
N GLU A 50 -0.95 -8.48 9.17
CA GLU A 50 -0.78 -8.89 10.58
C GLU A 50 -1.94 -8.41 11.46
N ARG A 51 -2.37 -7.15 11.28
CA ARG A 51 -3.51 -6.59 12.02
C ARG A 51 -4.82 -7.26 11.64
N LYS A 52 -5.00 -7.62 10.37
CA LYS A 52 -6.17 -8.37 9.92
C LYS A 52 -6.18 -9.79 10.49
N GLY A 53 -5.07 -10.52 10.41
CA GLY A 53 -4.97 -11.88 10.97
C GLY A 53 -5.23 -11.95 12.48
N ARG A 54 -4.96 -10.86 13.23
CA ARG A 54 -5.35 -10.73 14.65
C ARG A 54 -6.83 -10.42 14.87
N ARG A 55 -7.51 -9.83 13.89
CA ARG A 55 -8.93 -9.45 13.98
C ARG A 55 -9.85 -10.59 13.55
N ASP A 56 -9.36 -11.47 12.68
CA ASP A 56 -10.05 -12.67 12.19
C ASP A 56 -9.57 -13.97 12.91
N GLY A 57 -8.95 -13.85 14.09
CA GLY A 57 -8.55 -14.99 14.91
C GLY A 57 -9.78 -15.75 15.45
N PRO A 58 -9.70 -17.07 15.66
CA PRO A 58 -10.83 -17.85 16.15
C PRO A 58 -11.20 -17.39 17.56
N ASP A 59 -12.49 -17.07 17.76
CA ASP A 59 -13.12 -16.96 19.08
C ASP A 59 -12.86 -18.21 19.94
#